data_AF-C4FLT7-F1
#
_entry.id   AF-C4FLT7-F1
#
_cell.length_a   1.000
_cell.length_b   1.000
_cell.length_c   1.000
_cell.angle_alpha   90.00
_cell.angle_beta   90.00
_cell.angle_gamma   90.00
#
_symmetry.space_group_name_H-M   'P 1'
#
loop_
_entity.id
_entity.type
_entity.pdbx_description
1 polymer ?
#
loop_
_entity_poly.entity_id
_entity_poly.type
_entity_poly.pdbx_seq_one_letter_code
_entity_poly.pdbx_strand_id
1 'polypeptide(L)'
;MKKIFLIFAIFLVSIALIYFYNKSKNGYETYKLEKKEVVKSIYASGYIDSENSVIVKSEVSGYVEKIYVKENDQVKKGQILAKISNPTLYENLKDIEFQAQLVKQKLSENSDFRKQFIENIEIKKANYENLLKVYERRKNLFEKGLIPKEQFDEVAKN
;
A
#
# COMPACT_ATOMS: atom_id res chain seq x y z
N MET A 1 47.31 -112.90 7.37
CA MET A 1 46.67 -111.94 8.30
C MET A 1 47.43 -110.62 8.45
N LYS A 2 48.78 -110.60 8.57
CA LYS A 2 49.56 -109.35 8.74
C LYS A 2 49.46 -108.33 7.58
N LYS A 3 49.34 -108.78 6.32
CA LYS A 3 49.20 -107.89 5.14
C LYS A 3 47.84 -107.15 5.07
N ILE A 4 46.76 -107.78 5.54
CA ILE A 4 45.44 -107.15 5.64
C ILE A 4 45.45 -106.01 6.67
N PHE A 5 46.15 -106.19 7.80
CA PHE A 5 46.26 -105.16 8.83
C PHE A 5 47.03 -103.92 8.35
N LEU A 6 48.03 -104.13 7.48
CA LEU A 6 48.84 -103.06 6.89
C LEU A 6 48.05 -102.24 5.87
N ILE A 7 47.21 -102.89 5.06
CA ILE A 7 46.27 -102.24 4.13
C ILE A 7 45.22 -101.43 4.89
N PHE A 8 44.70 -101.97 5.99
CA PHE A 8 43.71 -101.27 6.82
C PHE A 8 44.30 -100.05 7.52
N ALA A 9 45.54 -100.13 7.99
CA ALA A 9 46.26 -98.99 8.57
C ALA A 9 46.51 -97.87 7.54
N ILE A 10 46.91 -98.23 6.31
CA ILE A 10 47.07 -97.26 5.21
C ILE A 10 45.73 -96.60 4.84
N PHE A 11 44.65 -97.36 4.85
CA PHE A 11 43.31 -96.83 4.59
C PHE A 11 42.89 -95.83 5.67
N LEU A 12 43.14 -96.15 6.95
CA LEU A 12 42.87 -95.26 8.09
C LEU A 12 43.69 -93.96 8.02
N VAL A 13 44.98 -94.05 7.64
CA VAL A 13 45.83 -92.88 7.45
C VAL A 13 45.37 -92.03 6.26
N SER A 14 44.92 -92.65 5.16
CA SER A 14 44.39 -91.92 4.01
C SER A 14 43.09 -91.17 4.33
N ILE A 15 42.21 -91.76 5.14
CA ILE A 15 40.99 -91.11 5.63
C ILE A 15 41.33 -89.95 6.57
N ALA A 16 42.29 -90.13 7.47
CA ALA A 16 42.73 -89.08 8.38
C ALA A 16 43.33 -87.88 7.62
N LEU A 17 44.12 -88.13 6.57
CA LEU A 17 44.68 -87.09 5.70
C LEU A 17 43.60 -86.31 4.95
N ILE A 18 42.60 -86.99 4.38
CA ILE A 18 41.47 -86.34 3.71
C ILE A 18 40.66 -85.48 4.68
N TYR A 19 40.41 -85.98 5.90
CA TYR A 19 39.69 -85.24 6.93
C TYR A 19 40.46 -83.99 7.37
N PHE A 20 41.79 -84.08 7.52
CA PHE A 20 42.63 -82.94 7.89
C PHE A 20 42.74 -81.90 6.76
N TYR A 21 42.77 -82.35 5.51
CA TYR A 21 42.80 -81.48 4.34
C TYR A 21 41.49 -80.68 4.18
N ASN A 22 40.34 -81.32 4.44
CA ASN A 22 39.04 -80.64 4.41
C ASN A 22 38.81 -79.73 5.63
N LYS A 23 39.33 -80.10 6.82
CA LYS A 23 39.25 -79.26 8.04
C LYS A 23 40.08 -77.98 7.94
N SER A 24 41.06 -77.92 7.03
CA SER A 24 41.89 -76.72 6.81
C SER A 24 41.21 -75.65 5.95
N LYS A 25 40.09 -75.96 5.27
CA LYS A 25 39.26 -74.97 4.60
C LYS A 25 38.20 -74.45 5.56
N ASN A 26 38.64 -73.77 6.62
CA ASN A 26 37.74 -72.91 7.38
C ASN A 26 37.23 -71.82 6.43
N GLY A 27 35.95 -71.92 6.10
CA GLY A 27 35.26 -71.07 5.14
C GLY A 27 35.09 -69.67 5.70
N TYR A 28 35.93 -68.75 5.24
CA TYR A 28 35.64 -67.32 5.37
C TYR A 28 34.79 -66.91 4.19
N GLU A 29 33.63 -66.31 4.46
CA GLU A 29 32.88 -65.60 3.43
C GLU A 29 33.70 -64.38 3.01
N THR A 30 34.26 -64.46 1.80
CA THR A 30 35.02 -63.35 1.22
C THR A 30 34.13 -62.60 0.24
N TYR A 31 34.15 -61.27 0.32
CA TYR A 31 33.42 -60.41 -0.60
C TYR A 31 34.42 -59.73 -1.53
N LYS A 32 34.12 -59.71 -2.83
CA LYS A 32 34.94 -59.02 -3.82
C LYS A 32 34.89 -57.51 -3.55
N LEU A 33 36.04 -56.92 -3.24
CA LEU A 33 36.14 -55.49 -2.97
C LEU A 33 35.98 -54.70 -4.27
N GLU A 34 34.88 -53.97 -4.41
CA GLU A 34 34.65 -53.05 -5.53
C GLU A 34 34.68 -51.60 -5.01
N LYS A 35 35.46 -50.74 -5.65
CA LYS A 35 35.38 -49.30 -5.39
C LYS A 35 34.05 -48.79 -5.94
N LYS A 36 33.09 -48.53 -5.04
CA LYS A 36 31.83 -47.87 -5.34
C LYS A 36 31.75 -46.57 -4.57
N GLU A 37 31.12 -45.58 -5.18
CA GLU A 37 30.84 -44.31 -4.52
C GLU A 37 29.79 -44.54 -3.43
N VAL A 38 30.13 -44.21 -2.19
CA VAL A 38 29.20 -44.30 -1.06
C VAL A 38 28.52 -42.97 -0.91
N VAL A 39 27.28 -42.88 -1.42
CA VAL A 39 26.47 -41.67 -1.28
C VAL A 39 25.79 -41.70 0.09
N LYS A 40 26.21 -40.77 0.98
CA LYS A 40 25.60 -40.59 2.29
C LYS A 40 24.48 -39.55 2.17
N SER A 41 23.23 -40.00 2.12
CA SER A 41 22.08 -39.12 2.13
C SER A 41 21.75 -38.64 3.54
N ILE A 42 21.53 -37.34 3.71
CA ILE A 42 21.06 -36.74 4.95
C ILE A 42 19.61 -36.35 4.75
N TYR A 43 18.73 -36.81 5.63
CA TYR A 43 17.32 -36.39 5.64
C TYR A 43 17.20 -35.12 6.50
N ALA A 44 16.84 -34.02 5.87
CA ALA A 44 16.57 -32.75 6.53
C ALA A 44 15.11 -32.36 6.32
N SER A 45 14.45 -31.90 7.38
CA SER A 45 13.15 -31.25 7.29
C SER A 45 13.33 -29.73 7.28
N GLY A 46 12.52 -29.05 6.48
CA GLY A 46 12.49 -27.60 6.40
C GLY A 46 11.11 -27.13 5.98
N TYR A 47 10.79 -25.88 6.28
CA TYR A 47 9.56 -25.24 5.85
C TYR A 47 9.83 -24.39 4.62
N ILE A 48 8.93 -24.45 3.65
CA ILE A 48 8.94 -23.57 2.48
C ILE A 48 8.02 -22.40 2.81
N ASP A 49 8.55 -21.19 2.69
CA ASP A 49 7.78 -19.96 2.81
C ASP A 49 7.95 -19.10 1.56
N SER A 50 7.02 -18.20 1.33
CA SER A 50 7.05 -17.29 0.18
C SER A 50 8.09 -16.20 0.41
N GLU A 51 9.00 -16.03 -0.57
CA GLU A 51 10.00 -14.95 -0.52
C GLU A 51 9.35 -13.55 -0.47
N ASN A 52 8.21 -13.38 -1.14
CA ASN A 52 7.48 -12.12 -1.21
C ASN A 52 6.05 -12.27 -0.68
N SER A 53 5.86 -12.01 0.62
CA SER A 53 4.53 -11.91 1.23
C SER A 53 4.23 -10.45 1.59
N VAL A 54 3.05 -9.97 1.22
CA VAL A 54 2.61 -8.59 1.49
C VAL A 54 1.19 -8.59 2.02
N ILE A 55 1.00 -7.88 3.13
CA ILE A 55 -0.32 -7.67 3.73
C ILE A 55 -0.93 -6.43 3.08
N VAL A 56 -1.97 -6.63 2.28
CA VAL A 56 -2.74 -5.53 1.66
C VAL A 56 -3.79 -5.03 2.64
N LYS A 57 -3.78 -3.73 2.94
CA LYS A 57 -4.75 -3.06 3.82
C LYS A 57 -5.38 -1.87 3.11
N SER A 58 -6.58 -1.50 3.53
CA SER A 58 -7.20 -0.25 3.09
C SER A 58 -6.47 0.94 3.73
N GLU A 59 -6.21 1.99 2.94
CA GLU A 59 -5.68 3.26 3.43
C GLU A 59 -6.73 4.09 4.15
N VAL A 60 -8.01 3.90 3.78
CA VAL A 60 -9.14 4.64 4.33
C VAL A 60 -10.02 3.75 5.18
N SER A 61 -10.55 4.31 6.26
CA SER A 61 -11.60 3.67 7.06
C SER A 61 -12.90 3.59 6.27
N GLY A 62 -13.63 2.49 6.40
CA GLY A 62 -14.91 2.28 5.72
C GLY A 62 -15.40 0.85 5.93
N TYR A 63 -16.56 0.53 5.38
CA TYR A 63 -17.06 -0.84 5.35
C TYR A 63 -16.75 -1.50 4.00
N VAL A 64 -16.57 -2.82 4.03
CA VAL A 64 -16.39 -3.62 2.82
C VAL A 64 -17.72 -3.70 2.09
N GLU A 65 -17.82 -3.07 0.91
CA GLU A 65 -19.02 -3.11 0.07
C GLU A 65 -19.03 -4.37 -0.79
N LYS A 66 -17.87 -4.75 -1.34
CA LYS A 66 -17.75 -5.92 -2.21
C LYS A 66 -16.34 -6.49 -2.20
N ILE A 67 -16.22 -7.80 -2.29
CA ILE A 67 -14.95 -8.51 -2.52
C ILE A 67 -15.02 -9.17 -3.90
N TYR A 68 -14.00 -8.98 -4.73
CA TYR A 68 -13.96 -9.46 -6.11
C TYR A 68 -13.11 -10.71 -6.33
N VAL A 69 -12.35 -11.11 -5.32
CA VAL A 69 -11.40 -12.23 -5.38
C VAL A 69 -11.68 -13.23 -4.26
N LYS A 70 -11.29 -14.48 -4.49
CA LYS A 70 -11.34 -15.57 -3.52
C LYS A 70 -9.93 -16.05 -3.19
N GLU A 71 -9.84 -16.85 -2.14
CA GLU A 71 -8.59 -17.51 -1.77
C GLU A 71 -8.06 -18.35 -2.93
N ASN A 72 -6.73 -18.29 -3.14
CA ASN A 72 -6.00 -18.92 -4.25
C ASN A 72 -6.25 -18.34 -5.66
N ASP A 73 -7.02 -17.25 -5.79
CA ASP A 73 -7.14 -16.58 -7.08
C ASP A 73 -5.83 -15.88 -7.48
N GLN A 74 -5.42 -16.05 -8.74
CA GLN A 74 -4.29 -15.31 -9.30
C GLN A 74 -4.72 -13.88 -9.67
N VAL A 75 -3.99 -12.89 -9.16
CA VAL A 75 -4.29 -11.47 -9.39
C VAL A 75 -3.13 -10.78 -10.09
N LYS A 76 -3.44 -9.77 -10.90
CA LYS A 76 -2.44 -8.95 -11.61
C LYS A 76 -2.25 -7.60 -10.91
N LYS A 77 -1.11 -6.97 -11.14
CA LYS A 77 -0.84 -5.60 -10.65
C LYS A 77 -1.92 -4.64 -11.15
N GLY A 78 -2.52 -3.89 -10.22
CA GLY A 78 -3.59 -2.93 -10.51
C GLY A 78 -5.00 -3.54 -10.56
N GLN A 79 -5.16 -4.84 -10.34
CA GLN A 79 -6.47 -5.47 -10.26
C GLN A 79 -7.19 -5.07 -8.98
N ILE A 80 -8.48 -4.72 -9.10
CA ILE A 80 -9.34 -4.39 -7.97
C ILE A 80 -9.66 -5.67 -7.20
N LEU A 81 -9.29 -5.71 -5.91
CA LEU A 81 -9.50 -6.86 -5.03
C LEU A 81 -10.80 -6.73 -4.22
N ALA A 82 -11.09 -5.53 -3.73
CA ALA A 82 -12.29 -5.22 -2.95
C ALA A 82 -12.70 -3.76 -3.17
N LYS A 83 -13.97 -3.47 -2.93
CA LYS A 83 -14.55 -2.12 -2.88
C LYS A 83 -14.85 -1.77 -1.42
N ILE A 84 -14.23 -0.70 -0.94
CA ILE A 84 -14.49 -0.13 0.38
C ILE A 84 -15.35 1.12 0.19
N SER A 85 -16.41 1.24 0.96
CA SER A 85 -17.28 2.41 0.94
C SER A 85 -17.21 3.16 2.26
N ASN A 86 -17.06 4.48 2.16
CA ASN A 86 -17.10 5.41 3.27
C ASN A 86 -18.10 6.53 2.94
N PRO A 87 -19.35 6.45 3.44
CA PRO A 87 -20.37 7.46 3.18
C PRO A 87 -19.95 8.86 3.60
N THR A 88 -19.25 8.99 4.73
CA THR A 88 -18.75 10.28 5.23
C THR A 88 -17.79 10.93 4.23
N LEU A 89 -16.92 10.14 3.58
CA LEU A 89 -16.01 10.65 2.57
C LEU A 89 -16.75 11.17 1.33
N TYR A 90 -17.81 10.48 0.90
CA TYR A 90 -18.65 10.92 -0.22
C TYR A 90 -19.42 12.21 0.11
N GLU A 91 -20.02 12.31 1.29
CA GLU A 91 -20.72 13.54 1.71
C GLU A 91 -19.75 14.72 1.82
N ASN A 92 -18.56 14.52 2.42
CA ASN A 92 -17.54 15.57 2.49
C ASN A 92 -17.12 16.06 1.11
N LEU A 93 -16.93 15.14 0.15
CA LEU A 93 -16.56 15.49 -1.22
C LEU A 93 -17.66 16.32 -1.89
N LYS A 94 -18.92 15.88 -1.76
CA LYS A 94 -20.09 16.60 -2.28
C LYS A 94 -20.23 18.00 -1.68
N ASP A 95 -20.00 18.14 -0.37
CA ASP A 95 -20.02 19.44 0.31
C ASP A 95 -18.94 20.38 -0.23
N ILE A 96 -17.72 19.87 -0.43
CA ILE A 96 -16.60 20.64 -1.00
C ILE A 96 -16.91 21.07 -2.44
N GLU A 97 -17.46 20.16 -3.26
CA GLU A 97 -17.86 20.47 -4.63
C GLU A 97 -18.95 21.54 -4.67
N PHE A 98 -19.94 21.44 -3.79
CA PHE A 98 -21.00 22.44 -3.67
C PHE A 98 -20.44 23.81 -3.28
N GLN A 99 -19.52 23.87 -2.30
CA GLN A 99 -18.85 25.12 -1.94
C GLN A 99 -18.02 25.70 -3.08
N ALA A 100 -17.27 24.87 -3.80
CA ALA A 100 -16.49 25.30 -4.96
C ALA A 100 -17.41 25.87 -6.05
N GLN A 101 -18.56 25.24 -6.29
CA GLN A 101 -19.57 25.72 -7.23
C GLN A 101 -20.16 27.07 -6.81
N LEU A 102 -20.49 27.25 -5.53
CA LEU A 102 -20.97 28.52 -5.00
C LEU A 102 -19.95 29.65 -5.18
N VAL A 103 -18.67 29.38 -4.89
CA VAL A 103 -17.59 30.36 -5.09
C VAL A 103 -17.46 30.71 -6.57
N LYS A 104 -17.46 29.72 -7.46
CA LYS A 104 -17.42 29.94 -8.91
C LYS A 104 -18.60 30.77 -9.39
N GLN A 105 -19.81 30.52 -8.87
CA GLN A 105 -20.99 31.30 -9.19
C GLN A 105 -20.84 32.75 -8.74
N LYS A 106 -20.37 33.00 -7.51
CA LYS A 106 -20.11 34.34 -6.99
C LYS A 106 -19.06 35.10 -7.81
N LEU A 107 -18.04 34.42 -8.32
CA LEU A 107 -16.98 35.03 -9.13
C LEU A 107 -17.35 35.27 -10.59
N SER A 108 -18.38 34.59 -11.11
CA SER A 108 -18.81 34.76 -12.50
C SER A 108 -19.16 36.22 -12.81
N GLU A 109 -18.86 36.68 -14.02
CA GLU A 109 -18.99 38.10 -14.40
C GLU A 109 -20.43 38.62 -14.31
N ASN A 110 -21.40 37.73 -14.50
CA ASN A 110 -22.84 38.03 -14.40
C ASN A 110 -23.44 37.68 -13.02
N SER A 111 -22.62 37.38 -12.01
CA SER A 111 -23.13 36.99 -10.70
C SER A 111 -23.91 38.13 -10.05
N ASP A 112 -25.01 37.78 -9.37
CA ASP A 112 -25.79 38.75 -8.62
C ASP A 112 -24.96 39.45 -7.54
N PHE A 113 -23.98 38.73 -6.97
CA PHE A 113 -23.02 39.30 -6.03
C PHE A 113 -22.17 40.41 -6.67
N ARG A 114 -21.68 40.21 -7.89
CA ARG A 114 -20.86 41.20 -8.59
C ARG A 114 -21.70 42.40 -9.02
N LYS A 115 -22.94 42.18 -9.47
CA LYS A 115 -23.90 43.25 -9.78
C LYS A 115 -24.21 44.11 -8.54
N GLN A 116 -24.54 43.47 -7.42
CA GLN A 116 -24.76 44.17 -6.14
C GLN A 116 -23.53 44.95 -5.71
N PHE A 117 -22.33 44.40 -5.90
CA PHE A 117 -21.09 45.08 -5.56
C PHE A 117 -20.86 46.33 -6.43
N ILE A 118 -21.10 46.22 -7.75
CA ILE A 118 -21.01 47.36 -8.68
C ILE A 118 -22.06 48.43 -8.34
N GLU A 119 -23.30 48.02 -8.07
CA GLU A 119 -24.39 48.92 -7.68
C GLU A 119 -24.06 49.69 -6.39
N ASN A 120 -23.50 49.00 -5.39
CA ASN A 120 -23.03 49.66 -4.17
C ASN A 120 -21.91 50.68 -4.43
N ILE A 121 -20.96 50.35 -5.31
CA ILE A 121 -19.92 51.30 -5.72
C ILE A 121 -20.54 52.52 -6.40
N GLU A 122 -21.52 52.31 -7.28
CA GLU A 122 -22.19 53.39 -8.01
C GLU A 122 -22.96 54.33 -7.07
N ILE A 123 -23.73 53.77 -6.12
CA ILE A 123 -24.41 54.55 -5.07
C ILE A 123 -23.40 55.35 -4.23
N LYS A 124 -22.29 54.74 -3.82
CA LYS A 124 -21.26 55.43 -3.03
C LYS A 124 -20.57 56.55 -3.82
N LYS A 125 -20.29 56.34 -5.11
CA LYS A 125 -19.76 57.38 -6.00
C LYS A 125 -20.74 58.54 -6.17
N ALA A 126 -22.01 58.26 -6.43
CA ALA A 126 -23.04 59.30 -6.57
C ALA A 126 -23.17 60.14 -5.28
N ASN A 127 -23.14 59.48 -4.12
CA ASN A 127 -23.14 60.17 -2.83
C ASN A 127 -21.90 61.06 -2.64
N TYR A 128 -20.72 60.55 -3.00
CA TYR A 128 -19.47 61.31 -2.93
C TYR A 128 -19.49 62.54 -3.85
N GLU A 129 -19.97 62.41 -5.09
CA GLU A 129 -20.13 63.54 -6.01
C GLU A 129 -21.09 64.60 -5.48
N ASN A 130 -22.20 64.18 -4.89
CA ASN A 130 -23.16 65.10 -4.27
C ASN A 130 -22.53 65.84 -3.08
N LEU A 131 -21.77 65.14 -2.23
CA LEU A 131 -21.06 65.74 -1.10
C LEU A 131 -19.99 66.74 -1.57
N LEU A 132 -19.23 66.41 -2.61
CA LEU A 132 -18.26 67.33 -3.22
C LEU A 132 -18.93 68.61 -3.73
N LYS A 133 -20.03 68.50 -4.48
CA LYS A 133 -20.78 69.67 -4.97
C LYS A 133 -21.31 70.53 -3.82
N VAL A 134 -21.81 69.90 -2.76
CA VAL A 134 -22.29 70.60 -1.56
C VAL A 134 -21.13 71.32 -0.87
N TYR A 135 -19.98 70.66 -0.74
CA TYR A 135 -18.76 71.22 -0.16
C TYR A 135 -18.27 72.43 -0.95
N GLU A 136 -18.12 72.31 -2.27
CA GLU A 136 -17.70 73.41 -3.15
C GLU A 136 -18.65 74.61 -3.08
N ARG A 137 -19.95 74.35 -3.05
CA ARG A 137 -20.97 75.40 -2.88
C ARG A 137 -20.83 76.10 -1.52
N ARG A 138 -20.69 75.35 -0.43
CA ARG A 138 -20.50 75.95 0.92
C ARG A 138 -19.18 76.69 1.02
N LYS A 139 -18.10 76.19 0.42
CA LYS A 139 -16.81 76.89 0.34
C LYS A 139 -16.94 78.25 -0.35
N ASN A 140 -17.55 78.29 -1.53
CA ASN A 140 -17.80 79.53 -2.26
C ASN A 140 -18.68 80.53 -1.48
N LEU A 141 -19.68 80.06 -0.74
CA LEU A 141 -20.53 80.91 0.09
C LEU A 141 -19.77 81.44 1.33
N PHE A 142 -18.92 80.61 1.94
CA PHE A 142 -18.10 81.00 3.08
C PHE A 142 -17.05 82.05 2.69
N GLU A 143 -16.36 81.86 1.56
CA GLU A 143 -15.40 82.83 1.02
C GLU A 143 -16.04 84.19 0.71
N LYS A 144 -17.33 84.19 0.35
CA LYS A 144 -18.12 85.41 0.14
C LYS A 144 -18.69 86.01 1.45
N GLY A 145 -18.42 85.41 2.60
CA GLY A 145 -18.94 85.84 3.91
C GLY A 145 -20.43 85.60 4.13
N LEU A 146 -21.06 84.74 3.30
CA LEU A 146 -22.51 84.53 3.29
C LEU A 146 -22.98 83.43 4.26
N ILE A 147 -22.07 82.63 4.81
CA ILE A 147 -22.38 81.60 5.82
C ILE A 147 -21.37 81.61 6.99
N PRO A 148 -21.78 81.30 8.22
CA PRO A 148 -20.88 81.16 9.37
C PRO A 148 -19.90 79.98 9.23
N LYS A 149 -18.73 80.08 9.88
CA LYS A 149 -17.69 79.04 9.89
C LYS A 149 -18.20 77.68 10.37
N GLU A 150 -19.09 77.68 11.36
CA GLU A 150 -19.67 76.48 11.95
C GLU A 150 -20.51 75.67 10.94
N GLN A 151 -21.24 76.36 10.05
CA GLN A 151 -21.99 75.74 8.96
C GLN A 151 -21.08 75.23 7.84
N PHE A 152 -19.90 75.81 7.66
CA PHE A 152 -18.91 75.29 6.74
C PHE A 152 -18.23 74.02 7.29
N ASP A 153 -17.83 74.05 8.56
CA ASP A 153 -17.14 72.96 9.26
C ASP A 153 -18.01 71.69 9.39
N GLU A 154 -19.33 71.83 9.45
CA GLU A 154 -20.29 70.70 9.46
C GLU A 154 -20.19 69.81 8.21
N VAL A 155 -19.94 70.40 7.04
CA VAL A 155 -19.78 69.67 5.78
C VAL A 155 -18.33 69.19 5.58
N ALA A 156 -17.36 69.81 6.25
CA ALA A 156 -15.96 69.37 6.21
C ALA A 156 -15.68 68.16 7.13
N LYS A 157 -16.57 67.85 8.07
CA LYS A 157 -16.42 66.75 9.04
C LYS A 157 -16.94 65.39 8.60
N ASN A 158 -17.81 65.34 7.58
CA ASN A 158 -18.44 64.12 7.05
C ASN A 158 -17.95 63.82 5.64
#